data_AF-A0A9D9ADL3-F1
#
_entry.id   AF-A0A9D9ADL3-F1
#
_cell.length_a   1.000
_cell.length_b   1.000
_cell.length_c   1.000
_cell.angle_alpha   90.00
_cell.angle_beta   90.00
_cell.angle_gamma   90.00
#
_symmetry.space_group_name_H-M   'P 1'
#
loop_
_entity.id
_entity.type
_entity.pdbx_description
1 polymer ?
#
loop_
_entity_poly.entity_id
_entity_poly.type
_entity_poly.pdbx_seq_one_letter_code
_entity_poly.pdbx_strand_id
1 'polypeptide(L)'
;MQIEWTNQSAPEADSGNGTLIRAEGRAAAPNLKDAFLEAAKALGRNLAGQGATPANIEFLTISVPDMAAFQADLANFDLLYREALGGNSGRVGLIEAPDQVILTAQAVVPPVSDEIVFGSYTRSQLNREYSPRATVPEAPDIMARWRMDGTAHQPSRSAELSYGKDPAHGIDLFMPSPPSRGTVPPPLHAYIHGGYWQALDKRDNCQFGIPMVEAGIAFAAINYPLCPPATVSEIVTACRAALASLYRCAADFGYDAGRITISGHSAGGHLVGMLAATDWSALDDGLPADLIKGTIAISGLFEVEPLVHTGLNKALGLTVDAAKEVSPILLPALPDGPVIAAVGGAESDEFRRQSRDYVDLLTRNGVDAEYLEMPGLNHFTAVEALADLQSDLYKKVMKMAFR
;
A
#
# COMPACT_ATOMS: atom_id res chain seq x y z
N MET A 1 5.36 14.67 -9.16
CA MET A 1 6.61 14.10 -8.62
C MET A 1 7.42 15.23 -8.01
N GLN A 2 7.48 15.32 -6.68
CA GLN A 2 8.14 16.40 -5.92
C GLN A 2 9.65 16.14 -5.71
N ILE A 3 10.27 15.35 -6.59
CA ILE A 3 11.71 15.20 -6.61
C ILE A 3 12.26 16.36 -7.44
N GLU A 4 12.91 17.31 -6.78
CA GLU A 4 13.75 18.29 -7.47
C GLU A 4 15.01 17.60 -7.97
N TRP A 5 14.96 17.11 -9.20
CA TRP A 5 16.10 16.52 -9.90
C TRP A 5 17.11 17.62 -10.24
N THR A 6 18.00 17.96 -9.30
CA THR A 6 19.09 18.91 -9.55
C THR A 6 20.32 18.17 -10.04
N ASN A 7 20.96 18.67 -11.11
CA ASN A 7 22.26 18.17 -11.60
C ASN A 7 23.42 18.67 -10.71
N GLN A 8 23.27 18.49 -9.39
CA GLN A 8 24.21 18.89 -8.35
C GLN A 8 24.08 17.90 -7.19
N SER A 9 25.18 17.67 -6.49
CA SER A 9 25.18 16.95 -5.21
C SER A 9 24.27 17.64 -4.21
N ALA A 10 23.58 16.86 -3.38
CA ALA A 10 22.70 17.43 -2.37
C ALA A 10 23.49 18.26 -1.33
N PRO A 11 22.93 19.38 -0.82
CA PRO A 11 23.61 20.22 0.17
C PRO A 11 23.86 19.46 1.48
N GLU A 12 24.74 19.98 2.32
CA GLU A 12 25.01 19.38 3.64
C GLU A 12 23.77 19.49 4.54
N ALA A 13 23.39 18.37 5.18
CA ALA A 13 22.27 18.34 6.10
C ALA A 13 22.63 19.08 7.40
N ASP A 14 21.74 19.98 7.85
CA ASP A 14 21.79 20.49 9.22
C ASP A 14 21.30 19.40 10.16
N SER A 15 22.18 18.92 11.03
CA SER A 15 21.84 17.88 12.01
C SER A 15 21.04 18.43 13.19
N GLY A 16 21.03 19.75 13.42
CA GLY A 16 20.47 20.34 14.62
C GLY A 16 20.99 19.64 15.89
N ASN A 17 20.08 19.06 16.67
CA ASN A 17 20.38 18.25 17.86
C ASN A 17 20.47 16.73 17.60
N GLY A 18 20.31 16.29 16.36
CA GLY A 18 20.41 14.91 15.92
C GLY A 18 21.82 14.49 15.53
N THR A 19 21.99 13.20 15.24
CA THR A 19 23.24 12.63 14.73
C THR A 19 23.19 12.53 13.21
N LEU A 20 24.15 13.16 12.53
CA LEU A 20 24.31 13.05 11.08
C LEU A 20 25.00 11.73 10.72
N ILE A 21 24.30 10.92 9.93
CA ILE A 21 24.78 9.67 9.35
C ILE A 21 24.99 9.85 7.85
N ARG A 22 26.13 9.37 7.35
CA ARG A 22 26.42 9.29 5.92
C ARG A 22 26.52 7.83 5.53
N ALA A 23 25.72 7.44 4.55
CA ALA A 23 25.68 6.07 4.07
C ALA A 23 25.64 6.05 2.55
N GLU A 24 26.10 4.94 1.99
CA GLU A 24 26.16 4.75 0.55
C GLU A 24 25.78 3.31 0.20
N GLY A 25 25.10 3.11 -0.92
CA GLY A 25 24.92 1.82 -1.56
C GLY A 25 25.43 1.88 -3.00
N ARG A 26 26.09 0.80 -3.44
CA ARG A 26 26.61 0.68 -4.81
C ARG A 26 26.24 -0.67 -5.38
N ALA A 27 25.95 -0.69 -6.68
CA ALA A 27 25.83 -1.94 -7.42
C ALA A 27 26.12 -1.74 -8.91
N ALA A 28 26.66 -2.79 -9.50
CA ALA A 28 26.73 -2.99 -10.94
C ALA A 28 25.94 -4.25 -11.27
N ALA A 29 24.99 -4.15 -12.19
CA ALA A 29 24.16 -5.27 -12.64
C ALA A 29 23.95 -5.19 -14.16
N PRO A 30 23.54 -6.29 -14.82
CA PRO A 30 23.39 -6.33 -16.28
C PRO A 30 22.39 -5.31 -16.84
N ASN A 31 21.43 -4.86 -16.04
CA ASN A 31 20.51 -3.79 -16.40
C ASN A 31 20.41 -2.73 -15.29
N LEU A 32 20.04 -1.52 -15.69
CA LEU A 32 20.04 -0.34 -14.83
C LEU A 32 19.07 -0.44 -13.65
N LYS A 33 17.90 -1.08 -13.83
CA LYS A 33 16.89 -1.25 -12.78
C LYS A 33 17.35 -2.17 -11.67
N ASP A 34 17.94 -3.30 -12.02
CA ASP A 34 18.50 -4.24 -11.05
C ASP A 34 19.67 -3.61 -10.30
N ALA A 35 20.56 -2.90 -11.00
CA ALA A 35 21.66 -2.17 -10.38
C ALA A 35 21.14 -1.11 -9.40
N PHE A 36 20.10 -0.37 -9.79
CA PHE A 36 19.47 0.63 -8.92
C PHE A 36 18.84 0.00 -7.68
N LEU A 37 18.07 -1.07 -7.84
CA LEU A 37 17.42 -1.74 -6.72
C LEU A 37 18.44 -2.33 -5.74
N GLU A 38 19.49 -2.99 -6.23
CA GLU A 38 20.54 -3.55 -5.38
C GLU A 38 21.36 -2.46 -4.67
N ALA A 39 21.64 -1.33 -5.33
CA ALA A 39 22.26 -0.18 -4.70
C ALA A 39 21.35 0.42 -3.61
N ALA A 40 20.04 0.53 -3.84
CA ALA A 40 19.08 1.01 -2.84
C ALA A 40 18.98 0.08 -1.64
N LYS A 41 18.92 -1.24 -1.86
CA LYS A 41 18.96 -2.24 -0.77
C LYS A 41 20.27 -2.16 0.02
N ALA A 42 21.40 -2.00 -0.65
CA ALA A 42 22.71 -1.84 0.00
C ALA A 42 22.76 -0.58 0.87
N LEU A 43 22.22 0.55 0.36
CA LEU A 43 22.10 1.78 1.14
C LEU A 43 21.26 1.56 2.39
N GLY A 44 20.10 0.90 2.26
CA GLY A 44 19.22 0.58 3.40
C GLY A 44 19.93 -0.23 4.48
N ARG A 45 20.71 -1.26 4.10
CA ARG A 45 21.52 -2.04 5.04
C ARG A 45 22.60 -1.20 5.73
N ASN A 46 23.26 -0.32 4.99
CA ASN A 46 24.34 0.53 5.51
C ASN A 46 23.82 1.65 6.44
N LEU A 47 22.59 2.13 6.23
CA LEU A 47 21.90 3.00 7.18
C LEU A 47 21.56 2.25 8.47
N ALA A 48 20.96 1.06 8.34
CA ALA A 48 20.57 0.24 9.48
C ALA A 48 21.77 -0.13 10.38
N GLY A 49 22.92 -0.47 9.77
CA GLY A 49 24.17 -0.74 10.50
C GLY A 49 24.71 0.45 11.30
N GLN A 50 24.22 1.66 11.05
CA GLN A 50 24.57 2.90 11.75
C GLN A 50 23.43 3.43 12.65
N GLY A 51 22.37 2.63 12.87
CA GLY A 51 21.23 3.03 13.69
C GLY A 51 20.27 4.01 13.02
N ALA A 52 20.40 4.21 11.70
CA ALA A 52 19.49 5.02 10.90
C ALA A 52 18.50 4.14 10.12
N THR A 53 17.39 4.72 9.71
CA THR A 53 16.41 4.13 8.79
C THR A 53 16.26 5.01 7.56
N PRO A 54 15.68 4.50 6.45
CA PRO A 54 15.37 5.34 5.30
C PRO A 54 14.51 6.58 5.64
N ALA A 55 13.65 6.50 6.66
CA ALA A 55 12.85 7.64 7.11
C ALA A 55 13.69 8.79 7.72
N ASN A 56 14.95 8.53 8.06
CA ASN A 56 15.88 9.55 8.53
C ASN A 56 16.57 10.32 7.39
N ILE A 57 16.40 9.92 6.13
CA ILE A 57 17.08 10.54 4.99
C ILE A 57 16.55 11.96 4.78
N GLU A 58 17.44 12.94 4.87
CA GLU A 58 17.18 14.34 4.53
C GLU A 58 17.54 14.64 3.08
N PHE A 59 18.66 14.08 2.64
CA PHE A 59 19.18 14.25 1.28
C PHE A 59 19.64 12.92 0.71
N LEU A 60 19.27 12.68 -0.54
CA LEU A 60 19.72 11.53 -1.32
C LEU A 60 20.39 12.06 -2.59
N THR A 61 21.52 11.50 -3.00
CA THR A 61 22.08 11.69 -4.34
C THR A 61 22.12 10.34 -5.03
N ILE A 62 21.39 10.24 -6.14
CA ILE A 62 21.40 9.07 -7.03
C ILE A 62 22.41 9.37 -8.13
N SER A 63 23.27 8.41 -8.39
CA SER A 63 24.24 8.47 -9.45
C SER A 63 24.08 7.28 -10.38
N VAL A 64 23.95 7.55 -11.68
CA VAL A 64 23.67 6.52 -12.70
C VAL A 64 24.61 6.62 -13.90
N PRO A 65 24.93 5.49 -14.56
CA PRO A 65 25.78 5.45 -15.75
C PRO A 65 25.09 5.86 -17.06
N ASP A 66 23.75 5.85 -17.08
CA ASP A 66 22.96 6.27 -18.24
C ASP A 66 21.81 7.17 -17.76
N MET A 67 22.05 8.48 -17.79
CA MET A 67 21.09 9.49 -17.36
C MET A 67 19.83 9.49 -18.23
N ALA A 68 19.98 9.29 -19.54
CA ALA A 68 18.87 9.34 -20.49
C ALA A 68 17.93 8.15 -20.28
N ALA A 69 18.47 6.94 -20.11
CA ALA A 69 17.67 5.75 -19.79
C ALA A 69 16.96 5.88 -18.44
N PHE A 70 17.63 6.46 -17.44
CA PHE A 70 17.00 6.69 -16.12
C PHE A 70 15.82 7.67 -16.22
N GLN A 71 16.00 8.80 -16.91
CA GLN A 71 14.95 9.81 -17.09
C GLN A 71 13.78 9.32 -17.95
N ALA A 72 14.05 8.50 -18.96
CA ALA A 72 13.02 7.93 -19.83
C ALA A 72 12.08 6.96 -19.08
N ASP A 73 12.52 6.39 -17.96
CA ASP A 73 11.77 5.40 -17.18
C ASP A 73 11.61 5.76 -15.69
N LEU A 74 11.57 7.06 -15.44
CA LEU A 74 11.64 7.64 -14.10
C LEU A 74 10.53 7.16 -13.16
N ALA A 75 9.34 6.90 -13.69
CA ALA A 75 8.22 6.39 -12.92
C ALA A 75 8.49 4.99 -12.33
N ASN A 76 9.13 4.09 -13.08
CA ASN A 76 9.48 2.77 -12.55
C ASN A 76 10.66 2.85 -11.57
N PHE A 77 11.62 3.77 -11.78
CA PHE A 77 12.67 4.00 -10.79
C PHE A 77 12.13 4.58 -9.49
N ASP A 78 11.16 5.49 -9.54
CA ASP A 78 10.46 6.02 -8.35
C ASP A 78 9.78 4.88 -7.57
N LEU A 79 9.12 3.94 -8.24
CA LEU A 79 8.53 2.76 -7.60
C LEU A 79 9.56 1.86 -6.93
N LEU A 80 10.67 1.52 -7.63
CA LEU A 80 11.75 0.71 -7.04
C LEU A 80 12.40 1.39 -5.84
N TYR A 81 12.57 2.71 -5.93
CA TYR A 81 13.07 3.53 -4.84
C TYR A 81 12.12 3.49 -3.64
N ARG A 82 10.82 3.66 -3.86
CA ARG A 82 9.79 3.58 -2.82
C ARG A 82 9.71 2.19 -2.19
N GLU A 83 9.82 1.13 -2.99
CA GLU A 83 9.88 -0.26 -2.52
C GLU A 83 11.09 -0.50 -1.61
N ALA A 84 12.27 -0.02 -2.00
CA ALA A 84 13.51 -0.31 -1.28
C ALA A 84 13.71 0.58 -0.03
N LEU A 85 13.35 1.86 -0.14
CA LEU A 85 13.63 2.89 0.87
C LEU A 85 12.37 3.44 1.54
N GLY A 86 11.21 2.83 1.30
CA GLY A 86 9.96 3.16 1.99
C GLY A 86 9.31 4.47 1.55
N GLY A 87 9.72 5.04 0.41
CA GLY A 87 9.09 6.21 -0.22
C GLY A 87 9.19 7.51 0.56
N ASN A 88 10.11 7.55 1.53
CA ASN A 88 10.18 8.58 2.54
C ASN A 88 11.57 9.24 2.46
N SER A 89 11.77 10.18 1.54
CA SER A 89 13.00 10.97 1.56
C SER A 89 12.79 12.37 1.02
N GLY A 90 13.59 13.27 1.57
CA GLY A 90 13.67 14.68 1.19
C GLY A 90 14.18 14.90 -0.23
N ARG A 91 15.08 15.86 -0.41
CA ARG A 91 15.49 16.30 -1.76
C ARG A 91 16.43 15.26 -2.37
N VAL A 92 16.13 14.83 -3.61
CA VAL A 92 16.93 13.84 -4.34
C VAL A 92 17.69 14.51 -5.48
N GLY A 93 19.01 14.59 -5.35
CA GLY A 93 19.91 14.97 -6.45
C GLY A 93 20.14 13.80 -7.40
N LEU A 94 20.35 14.10 -8.68
CA LEU A 94 20.67 13.10 -9.69
C LEU A 94 21.87 13.56 -10.51
N ILE A 95 22.91 12.74 -10.51
CA ILE A 95 24.19 13.04 -11.16
C ILE A 95 24.62 11.88 -12.03
N GLU A 96 25.32 12.16 -13.13
CA GLU A 96 25.91 11.13 -13.98
C GLU A 96 27.21 10.63 -13.34
N ALA A 97 27.44 9.32 -13.32
CA ALA A 97 28.75 8.75 -12.94
C ALA A 97 29.14 7.58 -13.84
N PRO A 98 30.44 7.36 -14.06
CA PRO A 98 30.90 6.24 -14.86
C PRO A 98 30.63 4.89 -14.18
N ASP A 99 30.18 3.93 -15.00
CA ASP A 99 30.25 2.47 -14.81
C ASP A 99 29.38 1.79 -13.74
N GLN A 100 28.74 2.49 -12.80
CA GLN A 100 27.89 1.85 -11.78
C GLN A 100 26.81 2.78 -11.21
N VAL A 101 25.79 2.19 -10.55
CA VAL A 101 24.79 2.94 -9.80
C VAL A 101 25.24 3.14 -8.36
N ILE A 102 25.16 4.37 -7.88
CA ILE A 102 25.55 4.75 -6.51
C ILE A 102 24.43 5.59 -5.89
N LEU A 103 23.98 5.22 -4.70
CA LEU A 103 23.05 6.02 -3.90
C LEU A 103 23.78 6.47 -2.63
N THR A 104 23.92 7.78 -2.44
CA THR A 104 24.50 8.37 -1.22
C THR A 104 23.44 9.12 -0.44
N ALA A 105 23.36 8.89 0.87
CA ALA A 105 22.39 9.53 1.74
C ALA A 105 23.06 10.28 2.88
N GLN A 106 22.47 11.43 3.21
CA GLN A 106 22.66 12.11 4.48
C GLN A 106 21.37 11.93 5.29
N ALA A 107 21.49 11.25 6.42
CA ALA A 107 20.38 10.95 7.31
C ALA A 107 20.59 11.58 8.68
N VAL A 108 19.54 12.13 9.28
CA VAL A 108 19.58 12.71 10.62
C VAL A 108 18.78 11.82 11.56
N VAL A 109 19.47 11.20 12.50
CA VAL A 109 18.85 10.38 13.55
C VAL A 109 18.55 11.30 14.74
N PRO A 110 17.28 11.48 15.11
CA PRO A 110 16.94 12.30 16.27
C PRO A 110 17.46 11.66 17.56
N PRO A 111 17.73 12.45 18.62
CA PRO A 111 18.11 11.90 19.91
C PRO A 111 17.01 10.98 20.47
N VAL A 112 17.42 9.93 21.18
CA VAL A 112 16.48 9.07 21.90
C VAL A 112 15.77 9.89 22.97
N SER A 113 14.46 9.73 23.06
CA SER A 113 13.61 10.38 24.06
C SER A 113 12.71 9.35 24.72
N ASP A 114 12.59 9.42 26.04
CA ASP A 114 11.65 8.63 26.85
C ASP A 114 10.27 9.31 26.95
N GLU A 115 10.07 10.42 26.25
CA GLU A 115 8.78 11.10 26.16
C GLU A 115 7.74 10.19 25.49
N ILE A 116 6.62 10.00 26.18
CA ILE A 116 5.44 9.30 25.65
C ILE A 116 4.73 10.25 24.69
N VAL A 117 4.58 9.81 23.43
CA VAL A 117 3.99 10.64 22.36
C VAL A 117 2.60 10.17 21.97
N PHE A 118 2.26 8.90 22.19
CA PHE A 118 0.94 8.35 21.91
C PHE A 118 0.65 7.14 22.81
N GLY A 119 -0.51 7.14 23.48
CA GLY A 119 -0.89 6.07 24.40
C GLY A 119 0.16 5.87 25.51
N SER A 120 0.84 4.73 25.47
CA SER A 120 1.95 4.39 26.38
C SER A 120 3.31 4.27 25.70
N TYR A 121 3.40 4.67 24.43
CA TYR A 121 4.60 4.52 23.61
C TYR A 121 5.43 5.80 23.56
N THR A 122 6.75 5.63 23.71
CA THR A 122 7.71 6.61 23.19
C THR A 122 7.70 6.59 21.67
N ARG A 123 8.27 7.63 21.04
CA ARG A 123 8.41 7.68 19.58
C ARG A 123 9.13 6.46 19.01
N SER A 124 10.18 5.98 19.69
CA SER A 124 10.97 4.82 19.22
C SER A 124 10.16 3.53 19.28
N GLN A 125 9.39 3.33 20.35
CA GLN A 125 8.50 2.18 20.49
C GLN A 125 7.39 2.23 19.44
N LEU A 126 6.76 3.41 19.25
CA LEU A 126 5.71 3.59 18.25
C LEU A 126 6.23 3.32 16.83
N ASN A 127 7.41 3.82 16.48
CA ASN A 127 8.03 3.53 15.18
C ASN A 127 8.25 2.02 14.97
N ARG A 128 8.50 1.24 16.03
CA ARG A 128 8.66 -0.22 15.92
C ARG A 128 7.32 -0.90 15.66
N GLU A 129 6.27 -0.49 16.36
CA GLU A 129 4.90 -1.01 16.16
C GLU A 129 4.40 -0.79 14.73
N TYR A 130 4.77 0.33 14.11
CA TYR A 130 4.40 0.69 12.73
C TYR A 130 5.53 0.44 11.71
N SER A 131 6.48 -0.44 12.01
CA SER A 131 7.51 -0.84 11.05
C SER A 131 7.50 -2.35 10.82
N PRO A 132 6.60 -2.85 9.95
CA PRO A 132 6.59 -4.25 9.56
C PRO A 132 7.95 -4.75 9.05
N ARG A 133 8.72 -3.89 8.36
CA ARG A 133 10.05 -4.24 7.84
C ARG A 133 11.09 -4.44 8.95
N ALA A 134 10.90 -3.82 10.11
CA ALA A 134 11.79 -4.03 11.24
C ALA A 134 11.55 -5.38 11.93
N THR A 135 10.36 -5.97 11.76
CA THR A 135 9.99 -7.25 12.38
C THR A 135 10.10 -8.44 11.42
N VAL A 136 10.22 -8.20 10.11
CA VAL A 136 10.32 -9.23 9.06
C VAL A 136 11.58 -9.02 8.20
N PRO A 137 12.70 -9.70 8.53
CA PRO A 137 13.97 -9.58 7.79
C PRO A 137 13.85 -9.91 6.29
N GLU A 138 12.97 -10.84 5.93
CA GLU A 138 12.75 -11.33 4.56
C GLU A 138 11.84 -10.41 3.73
N ALA A 139 11.31 -9.33 4.30
CA ALA A 139 10.39 -8.43 3.60
C ALA A 139 10.89 -7.96 2.22
N PRO A 140 12.18 -7.60 2.02
CA PRO A 140 12.68 -7.21 0.70
C PRO A 140 12.55 -8.32 -0.35
N ASP A 141 12.79 -9.57 0.04
CA ASP A 141 12.73 -10.71 -0.88
C ASP A 141 11.27 -11.10 -1.18
N ILE A 142 10.38 -11.02 -0.18
CA ILE A 142 8.95 -11.24 -0.37
C ILE A 142 8.37 -10.20 -1.34
N MET A 143 8.65 -8.91 -1.13
CA MET A 143 8.17 -7.84 -2.00
C MET A 143 8.74 -7.94 -3.42
N ALA A 144 10.00 -8.38 -3.57
CA ALA A 144 10.57 -8.63 -4.89
C ALA A 144 9.82 -9.76 -5.61
N ARG A 145 9.46 -10.85 -4.91
CA ARG A 145 8.62 -11.92 -5.48
C ARG A 145 7.25 -11.41 -5.91
N TRP A 146 6.59 -10.62 -5.06
CA TRP A 146 5.31 -9.99 -5.40
C TRP A 146 5.38 -9.22 -6.73
N ARG A 147 6.36 -8.31 -6.86
CA ARG A 147 6.56 -7.54 -8.09
C ARG A 147 6.85 -8.42 -9.29
N MET A 148 7.69 -9.44 -9.14
CA MET A 148 8.03 -10.37 -10.24
C MET A 148 6.79 -11.15 -10.70
N ASP A 149 6.08 -11.77 -9.77
CA ASP A 149 4.90 -12.61 -10.05
C ASP A 149 3.76 -11.76 -10.61
N GLY A 150 3.51 -10.59 -10.02
CA GLY A 150 2.51 -9.64 -10.50
C GLY A 150 2.82 -9.10 -11.90
N THR A 151 4.07 -8.71 -12.16
CA THR A 151 4.52 -8.31 -13.51
C THR A 151 4.35 -9.43 -14.52
N ALA A 152 4.66 -10.67 -14.14
CA ALA A 152 4.47 -11.83 -15.01
C ALA A 152 2.98 -12.12 -15.30
N HIS A 153 2.08 -11.74 -14.37
CA HIS A 153 0.64 -11.89 -14.52
C HIS A 153 -0.02 -10.75 -15.33
N GLN A 154 0.55 -9.56 -15.38
CA GLN A 154 -0.02 -8.41 -16.09
C GLN A 154 -0.50 -8.68 -17.53
N PRO A 155 0.21 -9.45 -18.38
CA PRO A 155 -0.25 -9.75 -19.73
C PRO A 155 -1.61 -10.48 -19.84
N SER A 156 -2.11 -11.13 -18.77
CA SER A 156 -3.43 -11.77 -18.77
C SER A 156 -4.58 -10.83 -18.41
N ARG A 157 -4.29 -9.56 -18.14
CA ARG A 157 -5.30 -8.52 -17.90
C ARG A 157 -6.25 -8.41 -19.09
N SER A 158 -7.55 -8.39 -18.80
CA SER A 158 -8.60 -8.26 -19.81
C SER A 158 -8.79 -6.81 -20.26
N ALA A 159 -8.66 -5.85 -19.34
CA ALA A 159 -8.75 -4.43 -19.64
C ALA A 159 -7.98 -3.58 -18.62
N GLU A 160 -7.57 -2.39 -19.05
CA GLU A 160 -7.07 -1.32 -18.17
C GLU A 160 -8.05 -0.17 -18.21
N LEU A 161 -8.56 0.22 -17.05
CA LEU A 161 -9.50 1.33 -16.91
C LEU A 161 -8.78 2.51 -16.28
N SER A 162 -9.19 3.70 -16.68
CA SER A 162 -8.81 4.94 -16.00
C SER A 162 -10.04 5.54 -15.35
N TYR A 163 -9.91 5.93 -14.07
CA TYR A 163 -10.99 6.57 -13.30
C TYR A 163 -10.73 8.06 -13.02
N GLY A 164 -9.69 8.62 -13.64
CA GLY A 164 -9.38 10.04 -13.56
C GLY A 164 -8.11 10.40 -14.33
N LYS A 165 -7.68 11.67 -14.24
CA LYS A 165 -6.59 12.19 -15.10
C LYS A 165 -5.18 11.85 -14.63
N ASP A 166 -5.01 11.52 -13.35
CA ASP A 166 -3.70 11.15 -12.84
C ASP A 166 -3.29 9.78 -13.41
N PRO A 167 -2.04 9.58 -13.85
CA PRO A 167 -1.56 8.27 -14.29
C PRO A 167 -1.73 7.15 -13.25
N ALA A 168 -1.77 7.50 -11.96
CA ALA A 168 -2.06 6.56 -10.88
C ALA A 168 -3.55 6.20 -10.78
N HIS A 169 -4.46 6.90 -11.47
CA HIS A 169 -5.88 6.56 -11.53
C HIS A 169 -6.16 5.41 -12.50
N GLY A 170 -5.55 4.25 -12.26
CA GLY A 170 -5.64 3.06 -13.10
C GLY A 170 -6.23 1.86 -12.37
N ILE A 171 -6.93 1.00 -13.11
CA ILE A 171 -7.46 -0.28 -12.63
C ILE A 171 -7.12 -1.37 -13.64
N ASP A 172 -6.54 -2.47 -13.16
CA ASP A 172 -6.37 -3.68 -13.97
C ASP A 172 -7.54 -4.63 -13.74
N LEU A 173 -8.31 -4.89 -14.78
CA LEU A 173 -9.45 -5.81 -14.74
C LEU A 173 -9.06 -7.15 -15.35
N PHE A 174 -9.29 -8.22 -14.59
CA PHE A 174 -9.08 -9.60 -14.98
C PHE A 174 -10.42 -10.32 -14.95
N MET A 175 -10.92 -10.72 -16.12
CA MET A 175 -12.18 -11.44 -16.26
C MET A 175 -11.94 -12.94 -16.26
N PRO A 176 -12.80 -13.74 -15.61
CA PRO A 176 -12.78 -15.19 -15.79
C PRO A 176 -13.05 -15.53 -17.26
N SER A 177 -12.62 -16.72 -17.68
CA SER A 177 -12.93 -17.21 -19.02
C SER A 177 -14.45 -17.14 -19.27
N PRO A 178 -14.91 -16.67 -20.45
CA PRO A 178 -16.33 -16.49 -20.71
C PRO A 178 -17.05 -17.81 -20.45
N PRO A 179 -18.06 -17.82 -19.58
CA PRO A 179 -18.81 -19.05 -19.39
C PRO A 179 -19.62 -19.36 -20.66
N SER A 180 -20.03 -20.61 -20.82
CA SER A 180 -20.95 -21.02 -21.89
C SER A 180 -22.20 -20.12 -21.95
N ARG A 181 -22.72 -19.83 -23.15
CA ARG A 181 -23.91 -18.97 -23.36
C ARG A 181 -25.04 -19.32 -22.36
N GLY A 182 -25.52 -18.31 -21.62
CA GLY A 182 -26.66 -18.44 -20.69
C GLY A 182 -26.33 -18.37 -19.20
N THR A 183 -25.09 -18.07 -18.83
CA THR A 183 -24.66 -17.93 -17.43
C THR A 183 -24.86 -16.54 -16.85
N VAL A 184 -25.06 -16.51 -15.53
CA VAL A 184 -25.10 -15.29 -14.70
C VAL A 184 -23.74 -14.56 -14.81
N PRO A 185 -23.72 -13.22 -14.94
CA PRO A 185 -22.47 -12.45 -14.87
C PRO A 185 -21.66 -12.75 -13.59
N PRO A 186 -20.32 -12.86 -13.67
CA PRO A 186 -19.50 -13.14 -12.50
C PRO A 186 -19.59 -12.00 -11.47
N PRO A 187 -19.44 -12.29 -10.16
CA PRO A 187 -19.22 -11.25 -9.17
C PRO A 187 -17.87 -10.55 -9.42
N LEU A 188 -17.71 -9.35 -8.89
CA LEU A 188 -16.45 -8.60 -8.91
C LEU A 188 -15.82 -8.58 -7.52
N HIS A 189 -14.53 -8.87 -7.44
CA HIS A 189 -13.70 -8.62 -6.27
C HIS A 189 -12.66 -7.55 -6.59
N ALA A 190 -12.75 -6.37 -5.98
CA ALA A 190 -11.77 -5.31 -6.14
C ALA A 190 -10.71 -5.37 -5.02
N TYR A 191 -9.44 -5.25 -5.37
CA TYR A 191 -8.31 -5.29 -4.46
C TYR A 191 -7.55 -3.96 -4.47
N ILE A 192 -7.19 -3.49 -3.28
CA ILE A 192 -6.42 -2.26 -3.07
C ILE A 192 -5.10 -2.61 -2.39
N HIS A 193 -3.97 -2.28 -3.04
CA HIS A 193 -2.64 -2.60 -2.52
C HIS A 193 -2.27 -1.78 -1.28
N GLY A 194 -1.19 -2.18 -0.61
CA GLY A 194 -0.65 -1.50 0.57
C GLY A 194 0.45 -0.50 0.27
N GLY A 195 1.41 -0.38 1.20
CA GLY A 195 2.60 0.46 1.01
C GLY A 195 2.56 1.82 1.70
N TYR A 196 1.83 1.94 2.83
CA TYR A 196 1.72 3.18 3.61
C TYR A 196 1.33 4.42 2.77
N TRP A 197 0.48 4.24 1.77
CA TRP A 197 0.07 5.28 0.82
C TRP A 197 1.22 5.97 0.07
N GLN A 198 2.45 5.45 0.15
CA GLN A 198 3.67 6.09 -0.34
C GLN A 198 4.53 5.17 -1.22
N ALA A 199 4.11 3.92 -1.42
CA ALA A 199 4.82 2.92 -2.19
C ALA A 199 3.84 1.90 -2.80
N LEU A 200 4.40 1.03 -3.66
CA LEU A 200 3.73 -0.03 -4.42
C LEU A 200 2.83 0.49 -5.55
N ASP A 201 2.39 -0.45 -6.38
CA ASP A 201 1.53 -0.26 -7.54
C ASP A 201 0.56 -1.45 -7.68
N LYS A 202 -0.59 -1.24 -8.35
CA LYS A 202 -1.54 -2.32 -8.69
C LYS A 202 -0.90 -3.56 -9.32
N ARG A 203 0.24 -3.39 -10.01
CA ARG A 203 1.01 -4.46 -10.65
C ARG A 203 1.68 -5.41 -9.67
N ASP A 204 1.97 -4.98 -8.44
CA ASP A 204 2.78 -5.79 -7.51
C ASP A 204 1.98 -6.91 -6.83
N ASN A 205 0.65 -6.82 -6.83
CA ASN A 205 -0.21 -7.75 -6.08
C ASN A 205 -1.37 -8.31 -6.92
N CYS A 206 -1.42 -8.05 -8.22
CA CYS A 206 -2.52 -8.54 -9.07
C CYS A 206 -2.55 -10.07 -9.18
N GLN A 207 -1.41 -10.75 -8.99
CA GLN A 207 -1.30 -12.21 -8.96
C GLN A 207 -2.15 -12.87 -7.86
N PHE A 208 -2.47 -12.14 -6.78
CA PHE A 208 -3.33 -12.70 -5.72
C PHE A 208 -4.78 -12.88 -6.18
N GLY A 209 -5.16 -12.25 -7.29
CA GLY A 209 -6.46 -12.46 -7.94
C GLY A 209 -6.54 -13.74 -8.77
N ILE A 210 -5.41 -14.39 -9.12
CA ILE A 210 -5.40 -15.56 -10.02
C ILE A 210 -6.40 -16.63 -9.58
N PRO A 211 -6.39 -17.11 -8.31
CA PRO A 211 -7.27 -18.19 -7.90
C PRO A 211 -8.74 -17.75 -7.82
N MET A 212 -9.04 -16.45 -7.76
CA MET A 212 -10.40 -15.92 -7.82
C MET A 212 -10.90 -15.92 -9.27
N VAL A 213 -10.06 -15.48 -10.20
CA VAL A 213 -10.35 -15.48 -11.65
C VAL A 213 -10.57 -16.90 -12.15
N GLU A 214 -9.73 -17.86 -11.73
CA GLU A 214 -9.90 -19.29 -12.05
C GLU A 214 -11.19 -19.88 -11.47
N ALA A 215 -11.65 -19.34 -10.34
CA ALA A 215 -12.90 -19.76 -9.70
C ALA A 215 -14.16 -19.02 -10.22
N GLY A 216 -14.03 -18.19 -11.26
CA GLY A 216 -15.18 -17.53 -11.89
C GLY A 216 -15.54 -16.16 -11.30
N ILE A 217 -14.62 -15.50 -10.60
CA ILE A 217 -14.80 -14.15 -10.04
C ILE A 217 -14.01 -13.15 -10.90
N ALA A 218 -14.62 -12.05 -11.33
CA ALA A 218 -13.87 -10.95 -11.93
C ALA A 218 -13.01 -10.27 -10.86
N PHE A 219 -11.76 -9.94 -11.17
CA PHE A 219 -10.84 -9.32 -10.23
C PHE A 219 -10.37 -7.96 -10.75
N ALA A 220 -10.42 -6.93 -9.89
CA ALA A 220 -9.97 -5.58 -10.22
C ALA A 220 -8.85 -5.12 -9.28
N ALA A 221 -7.63 -4.97 -9.77
CA ALA A 221 -6.53 -4.37 -8.99
C ALA A 221 -6.54 -2.85 -9.17
N ILE A 222 -6.84 -2.12 -8.09
CA ILE A 222 -6.94 -0.66 -8.08
C ILE A 222 -5.57 -0.05 -7.73
N ASN A 223 -5.11 0.90 -8.54
CA ASN A 223 -3.99 1.79 -8.21
C ASN A 223 -4.53 3.12 -7.69
N TYR A 224 -3.71 3.89 -6.97
CA TYR A 224 -4.06 5.21 -6.45
C TYR A 224 -2.83 6.12 -6.36
N PRO A 225 -2.98 7.47 -6.35
CA PRO A 225 -1.85 8.39 -6.23
C PRO A 225 -1.15 8.23 -4.87
N LEU A 226 0.14 8.55 -4.80
CA LEU A 226 0.94 8.34 -3.59
C LEU A 226 1.30 9.65 -2.88
N CYS A 227 1.49 9.58 -1.56
CA CYS A 227 2.13 10.62 -0.77
C CYS A 227 3.62 10.80 -1.16
N PRO A 228 4.19 12.01 -1.02
CA PRO A 228 3.56 13.29 -0.66
C PRO A 228 2.78 14.05 -1.75
N PRO A 229 2.87 13.75 -3.08
CA PRO A 229 2.10 14.50 -4.08
C PRO A 229 0.58 14.53 -3.86
N ALA A 230 0.02 13.48 -3.23
CA ALA A 230 -1.35 13.44 -2.75
C ALA A 230 -1.39 13.29 -1.23
N THR A 231 -2.39 13.89 -0.60
CA THR A 231 -2.74 13.65 0.81
C THR A 231 -3.49 12.33 0.97
N VAL A 232 -3.48 11.74 2.17
CA VAL A 232 -4.25 10.51 2.45
C VAL A 232 -5.76 10.70 2.15
N SER A 233 -6.30 11.90 2.37
CA SER A 233 -7.71 12.21 2.05
C SER A 233 -7.99 12.23 0.54
N GLU A 234 -7.08 12.76 -0.28
CA GLU A 234 -7.17 12.69 -1.74
C GLU A 234 -7.08 11.25 -2.24
N ILE A 235 -6.26 10.42 -1.59
CA ILE A 235 -6.15 8.99 -1.91
C ILE A 235 -7.45 8.25 -1.60
N VAL A 236 -8.08 8.52 -0.45
CA VAL A 236 -9.42 7.99 -0.13
C VAL A 236 -10.43 8.41 -1.20
N THR A 237 -10.39 9.67 -1.64
CA THR A 237 -11.27 10.19 -2.70
C THR A 237 -11.02 9.49 -4.04
N ALA A 238 -9.76 9.23 -4.39
CA ALA A 238 -9.38 8.48 -5.59
C ALA A 238 -9.93 7.05 -5.55
N CYS A 239 -9.79 6.34 -4.43
CA CYS A 239 -10.35 4.99 -4.28
C CYS A 239 -11.88 4.97 -4.34
N ARG A 240 -12.56 6.01 -3.83
CA ARG A 240 -14.02 6.16 -4.00
C ARG A 240 -14.40 6.29 -5.47
N ALA A 241 -13.68 7.13 -6.21
CA ALA A 241 -13.87 7.29 -7.65
C ALA A 241 -13.61 5.98 -8.42
N ALA A 242 -12.55 5.25 -8.07
CA ALA A 242 -12.23 3.95 -8.69
C ALA A 242 -13.38 2.95 -8.55
N LEU A 243 -13.93 2.81 -7.34
CA LEU A 243 -15.02 1.87 -7.09
C LEU A 243 -16.33 2.30 -7.74
N ALA A 244 -16.64 3.60 -7.75
CA ALA A 244 -17.76 4.16 -8.50
C ALA A 244 -17.62 3.91 -10.02
N SER A 245 -16.41 4.02 -10.57
CA SER A 245 -16.14 3.69 -11.98
C SER A 245 -16.38 2.22 -12.28
N LEU A 246 -15.95 1.30 -11.41
CA LEU A 246 -16.23 -0.14 -11.54
C LEU A 246 -17.75 -0.40 -11.55
N TYR A 247 -18.49 0.17 -10.59
CA TYR A 247 -19.95 0.01 -10.58
C TYR A 247 -20.60 0.46 -11.91
N ARG A 248 -20.18 1.60 -12.47
CA ARG A 248 -20.76 2.15 -13.71
C ARG A 248 -20.42 1.35 -14.96
N CYS A 249 -19.20 0.81 -15.06
CA CYS A 249 -18.75 0.10 -16.26
C CYS A 249 -19.05 -1.41 -16.23
N ALA A 250 -19.71 -1.91 -15.19
CA ALA A 250 -20.02 -3.33 -15.03
C ALA A 250 -20.68 -3.97 -16.26
N ALA A 251 -21.66 -3.29 -16.85
CA ALA A 251 -22.35 -3.77 -18.05
C ALA A 251 -21.43 -3.84 -19.28
N ASP A 252 -20.49 -2.91 -19.41
CA ASP A 252 -19.54 -2.85 -20.54
C ASP A 252 -18.54 -4.01 -20.51
N PHE A 253 -18.15 -4.44 -19.30
CA PHE A 253 -17.20 -5.55 -19.10
C PHE A 253 -17.86 -6.89 -18.79
N GLY A 254 -19.15 -6.90 -18.47
CA GLY A 254 -19.96 -8.11 -18.31
C GLY A 254 -19.84 -8.80 -16.95
N TYR A 255 -19.52 -8.07 -15.87
CA TYR A 255 -19.65 -8.55 -14.47
C TYR A 255 -20.90 -7.98 -13.79
N ASP A 256 -21.29 -8.54 -12.65
CA ASP A 256 -22.48 -8.14 -11.90
C ASP A 256 -22.18 -6.95 -10.96
N ALA A 257 -22.72 -5.77 -11.28
CA ALA A 257 -22.62 -4.56 -10.46
C ALA A 257 -23.25 -4.73 -9.05
N GLY A 258 -24.21 -5.65 -8.92
CA GLY A 258 -24.88 -5.97 -7.66
C GLY A 258 -24.09 -6.94 -6.78
N ARG A 259 -22.90 -7.39 -7.21
CA ARG A 259 -22.08 -8.39 -6.49
C ARG A 259 -20.62 -7.97 -6.42
N ILE A 260 -20.40 -6.72 -6.00
CA ILE A 260 -19.07 -6.14 -5.79
C ILE A 260 -18.63 -6.39 -4.34
N THR A 261 -17.49 -7.03 -4.16
CA THR A 261 -16.80 -7.18 -2.87
C THR A 261 -15.44 -6.53 -2.97
N ILE A 262 -14.87 -6.11 -1.83
CA ILE A 262 -13.55 -5.47 -1.82
C ILE A 262 -12.62 -6.09 -0.79
N SER A 263 -11.32 -6.09 -1.10
CA SER A 263 -10.28 -6.36 -0.13
C SER A 263 -9.10 -5.40 -0.30
N GLY A 264 -8.25 -5.36 0.71
CA GLY A 264 -7.04 -4.56 0.65
C GLY A 264 -6.08 -4.89 1.77
N HIS A 265 -4.80 -4.64 1.53
CA HIS A 265 -3.72 -4.97 2.44
C HIS A 265 -3.06 -3.73 3.03
N SER A 266 -2.79 -3.70 4.34
CA SER A 266 -2.08 -2.61 5.00
C SER A 266 -2.79 -1.26 4.80
N ALA A 267 -2.16 -0.28 4.15
CA ALA A 267 -2.81 0.94 3.69
C ALA A 267 -4.04 0.69 2.80
N GLY A 268 -4.06 -0.39 2.00
CA GLY A 268 -5.25 -0.82 1.26
C GLY A 268 -6.35 -1.36 2.17
N GLY A 269 -6.00 -1.98 3.29
CA GLY A 269 -6.96 -2.39 4.33
C GLY A 269 -7.59 -1.19 5.04
N HIS A 270 -6.81 -0.13 5.27
CA HIS A 270 -7.35 1.17 5.66
C HIS A 270 -8.33 1.73 4.62
N LEU A 271 -7.94 1.73 3.34
CA LEU A 271 -8.77 2.25 2.26
C LEU A 271 -10.08 1.47 2.16
N VAL A 272 -10.06 0.14 2.32
CA VAL A 272 -11.28 -0.68 2.46
C VAL A 272 -12.15 -0.19 3.61
N GLY A 273 -11.59 0.08 4.79
CA GLY A 273 -12.35 0.64 5.92
C GLY A 273 -12.99 2.00 5.60
N MET A 274 -12.26 2.89 4.91
CA MET A 274 -12.78 4.18 4.46
C MET A 274 -13.91 4.05 3.43
N LEU A 275 -13.79 3.10 2.49
CA LEU A 275 -14.83 2.80 1.51
C LEU A 275 -16.07 2.17 2.15
N ALA A 276 -15.88 1.31 3.15
CA ALA A 276 -16.96 0.68 3.91
C ALA A 276 -17.77 1.69 4.74
N ALA A 277 -17.12 2.77 5.21
CA ALA A 277 -17.76 3.85 5.96
C ALA A 277 -18.36 4.96 5.07
N THR A 278 -18.32 4.80 3.74
CA THR A 278 -18.81 5.82 2.80
C THR A 278 -20.31 5.68 2.57
N ASP A 279 -21.07 6.77 2.73
CA ASP A 279 -22.44 6.87 2.23
C ASP A 279 -22.40 7.08 0.71
N TRP A 280 -22.48 5.98 -0.02
CA TRP A 280 -22.37 5.97 -1.49
C TRP A 280 -23.51 6.70 -2.18
N SER A 281 -24.72 6.62 -1.63
CA SER A 281 -25.90 7.29 -2.17
C SER A 281 -25.84 8.81 -1.97
N ALA A 282 -25.26 9.29 -0.86
CA ALA A 282 -25.03 10.71 -0.65
C ALA A 282 -23.83 11.25 -1.46
N LEU A 283 -22.86 10.38 -1.80
CA LEU A 283 -21.73 10.75 -2.64
C LEU A 283 -22.16 10.98 -4.09
N ASP A 284 -23.07 10.15 -4.61
CA ASP A 284 -23.59 10.24 -5.98
C ASP A 284 -24.94 9.52 -6.12
N ASP A 285 -25.98 10.23 -6.57
CA ASP A 285 -27.35 9.71 -6.72
C ASP A 285 -27.46 8.48 -7.66
N GLY A 286 -26.45 8.24 -8.50
CA GLY A 286 -26.39 7.08 -9.40
C GLY A 286 -25.81 5.81 -8.76
N LEU A 287 -25.33 5.88 -7.53
CA LEU A 287 -24.75 4.76 -6.80
C LEU A 287 -25.73 4.23 -5.74
N PRO A 288 -25.86 2.90 -5.60
CA PRO A 288 -26.68 2.32 -4.54
C PRO A 288 -26.00 2.54 -3.19
N ALA A 289 -26.78 2.68 -2.12
CA ALA A 289 -26.25 2.74 -0.75
C ALA A 289 -25.39 1.50 -0.45
N ASP A 290 -25.92 0.33 -0.81
CA ASP A 290 -25.29 -0.98 -0.62
C ASP A 290 -24.30 -1.37 -1.72
N LEU A 291 -23.55 -0.40 -2.26
CA LEU A 291 -22.60 -0.62 -3.36
C LEU A 291 -21.63 -1.78 -3.09
N ILE A 292 -21.21 -1.94 -1.84
CA ILE A 292 -20.27 -2.97 -1.40
C ILE A 292 -21.01 -4.09 -0.69
N LYS A 293 -20.96 -5.30 -1.24
CA LYS A 293 -21.61 -6.50 -0.68
C LYS A 293 -20.78 -7.23 0.37
N GLY A 294 -19.53 -6.83 0.57
CA GLY A 294 -18.69 -7.32 1.64
C GLY A 294 -17.24 -6.83 1.53
N THR A 295 -16.56 -6.78 2.68
CA THR A 295 -15.23 -6.18 2.80
C THR A 295 -14.26 -7.09 3.55
N ILE A 296 -13.00 -7.07 3.12
CA ILE A 296 -11.90 -7.80 3.77
C ILE A 296 -10.69 -6.87 3.90
N ALA A 297 -10.49 -6.32 5.09
CA ALA A 297 -9.34 -5.49 5.40
C ALA A 297 -8.24 -6.35 6.04
N ILE A 298 -7.11 -6.52 5.34
CA ILE A 298 -5.98 -7.35 5.77
C ILE A 298 -4.90 -6.46 6.34
N SER A 299 -4.54 -6.66 7.61
CA SER A 299 -3.51 -5.90 8.32
C SER A 299 -3.75 -4.39 8.23
N GLY A 300 -5.02 -3.97 8.31
CA GLY A 300 -5.44 -2.58 8.07
C GLY A 300 -5.04 -1.61 9.17
N LEU A 301 -4.98 -0.32 8.82
CA LEU A 301 -4.82 0.80 9.76
C LEU A 301 -6.18 1.46 9.94
N PHE A 302 -6.78 1.31 11.12
CA PHE A 302 -8.12 1.83 11.42
C PHE A 302 -8.07 3.08 12.32
N GLU A 303 -6.94 3.31 12.98
CA GLU A 303 -6.61 4.52 13.74
C GLU A 303 -5.28 5.08 13.21
N VAL A 304 -5.36 6.24 12.55
CA VAL A 304 -4.24 6.83 11.79
C VAL A 304 -3.47 7.87 12.59
N GLU A 305 -4.08 8.48 13.62
CA GLU A 305 -3.45 9.48 14.50
C GLU A 305 -2.05 9.08 15.02
N PRO A 306 -1.78 7.82 15.45
CA PRO A 306 -0.45 7.41 15.88
C PRO A 306 0.65 7.74 14.87
N LEU A 307 0.35 7.66 13.56
CA LEU A 307 1.33 7.88 12.51
C LEU A 307 1.86 9.31 12.49
N VAL A 308 1.12 10.30 13.01
CA VAL A 308 1.54 11.71 13.13
C VAL A 308 2.86 11.83 13.91
N HIS A 309 3.09 10.92 14.85
CA HIS A 309 4.26 10.91 15.72
C HIS A 309 5.42 10.04 15.19
N THR A 310 5.25 9.38 14.05
CA THR A 310 6.23 8.45 13.46
C THR A 310 7.05 9.12 12.35
N GLY A 311 8.14 8.47 11.95
CA GLY A 311 8.92 8.90 10.78
C GLY A 311 8.14 8.88 9.46
N LEU A 312 7.06 8.09 9.37
CA LEU A 312 6.21 8.00 8.18
C LEU A 312 5.56 9.35 7.86
N ASN A 313 5.29 10.19 8.88
CA ASN A 313 4.57 11.44 8.69
C ASN A 313 5.33 12.48 7.83
N LYS A 314 6.63 12.29 7.60
CA LYS A 314 7.42 13.13 6.70
C LYS A 314 6.86 13.12 5.27
N ALA A 315 6.37 11.96 4.80
CA ALA A 315 5.68 11.85 3.52
C ALA A 315 4.17 12.06 3.64
N LEU A 316 3.54 11.56 4.71
CA LEU A 316 2.08 11.61 4.85
C LEU A 316 1.53 13.02 5.09
N GLY A 317 2.31 13.91 5.73
CA GLY A 317 1.93 15.30 5.98
C GLY A 317 0.68 15.45 6.85
N LEU A 318 0.39 14.48 7.73
CA LEU A 318 -0.82 14.46 8.56
C LEU A 318 -0.69 15.42 9.74
N THR A 319 -1.74 16.21 9.94
CA THR A 319 -2.06 16.80 11.24
C THR A 319 -2.89 15.80 12.06
N VAL A 320 -3.03 16.02 13.37
CA VAL A 320 -3.92 15.22 14.22
C VAL A 320 -5.36 15.24 13.70
N ASP A 321 -5.86 16.41 13.31
CA ASP A 321 -7.23 16.54 12.79
C ASP A 321 -7.41 15.80 11.47
N ALA A 322 -6.46 15.97 10.52
CA ALA A 322 -6.50 15.24 9.26
C ALA A 322 -6.42 13.72 9.45
N ALA A 323 -5.61 13.26 10.41
CA ALA A 323 -5.51 11.84 10.73
C ALA A 323 -6.82 11.27 11.30
N LYS A 324 -7.55 12.05 12.12
CA LYS A 324 -8.87 11.65 12.62
C LYS A 324 -9.91 11.53 11.51
N GLU A 325 -9.92 12.46 10.55
CA GLU A 325 -10.82 12.43 9.40
C GLU A 325 -10.63 11.18 8.52
N VAL A 326 -9.41 10.65 8.47
CA VAL A 326 -9.08 9.42 7.74
C VAL A 326 -8.90 8.21 8.64
N SER A 327 -9.46 8.19 9.85
CA SER A 327 -9.42 7.02 10.73
C SER A 327 -10.77 6.28 10.71
N PRO A 328 -10.88 5.10 10.06
CA PRO A 328 -12.13 4.33 10.01
C PRO A 328 -12.80 4.10 11.37
N ILE A 329 -12.02 3.96 12.45
CA ILE A 329 -12.55 3.77 13.82
C ILE A 329 -13.36 4.97 14.34
N LEU A 330 -13.22 6.15 13.72
CA LEU A 330 -13.93 7.37 14.11
C LEU A 330 -15.09 7.72 13.18
N LEU A 331 -15.34 6.90 12.15
CA LEU A 331 -16.38 7.13 11.15
C LEU A 331 -17.66 6.35 11.46
N PRO A 332 -18.80 6.75 10.86
CA PRO A 332 -20.03 6.00 10.95
C PRO A 332 -19.87 4.54 10.49
N ALA A 333 -20.43 3.60 11.27
CA ALA A 333 -20.46 2.18 10.95
C ALA A 333 -21.55 1.87 9.90
N LEU A 334 -21.32 2.31 8.66
CA LEU A 334 -22.21 2.15 7.50
C LEU A 334 -21.99 0.94 6.57
N PRO A 335 -21.18 -0.11 6.87
CA PRO A 335 -21.12 -1.26 5.97
C PRO A 335 -22.47 -1.98 5.84
N ASP A 336 -23.01 -2.07 4.63
CA ASP A 336 -24.22 -2.85 4.31
C ASP A 336 -23.96 -4.37 4.21
N GLY A 337 -22.70 -4.75 3.99
CA GLY A 337 -22.25 -6.14 3.87
C GLY A 337 -21.35 -6.60 5.03
N PRO A 338 -21.08 -7.92 5.14
CA PRO A 338 -20.15 -8.46 6.12
C PRO A 338 -18.75 -7.85 6.01
N VAL A 339 -18.11 -7.66 7.16
CA VAL A 339 -16.75 -7.13 7.29
C VAL A 339 -15.83 -8.17 7.91
N ILE A 340 -14.67 -8.40 7.31
CA ILE A 340 -13.61 -9.20 7.93
C ILE A 340 -12.38 -8.29 8.10
N ALA A 341 -11.92 -8.12 9.33
CA ALA A 341 -10.59 -7.60 9.60
C ALA A 341 -9.65 -8.78 9.87
N ALA A 342 -8.79 -9.07 8.90
CA ALA A 342 -7.81 -10.15 8.99
C ALA A 342 -6.44 -9.58 9.37
N VAL A 343 -5.65 -10.30 10.17
CA VAL A 343 -4.31 -9.87 10.58
C VAL A 343 -3.41 -11.09 10.79
N GLY A 344 -2.13 -10.99 10.44
CA GLY A 344 -1.15 -12.01 10.74
C GLY A 344 -0.88 -12.12 12.24
N GLY A 345 -0.84 -13.34 12.79
CA GLY A 345 -0.57 -13.57 14.20
C GLY A 345 0.87 -13.24 14.63
N ALA A 346 1.79 -13.09 13.67
CA ALA A 346 3.18 -12.66 13.90
C ALA A 346 3.40 -11.16 13.60
N GLU A 347 2.33 -10.37 13.49
CA GLU A 347 2.40 -8.91 13.37
C GLU A 347 2.58 -8.23 14.72
N SER A 348 2.84 -6.91 14.69
CA SER A 348 2.97 -6.09 15.89
C SER A 348 1.65 -5.98 16.64
N ASP A 349 1.72 -5.54 17.89
CA ASP A 349 0.54 -5.43 18.74
C ASP A 349 -0.41 -4.36 18.22
N GLU A 350 0.09 -3.27 17.61
CA GLU A 350 -0.79 -2.23 17.04
C GLU A 350 -1.62 -2.72 15.83
N PHE A 351 -1.05 -3.50 14.90
CA PHE A 351 -1.86 -4.04 13.78
C PHE A 351 -2.95 -5.01 14.27
N ARG A 352 -2.62 -5.81 15.29
CA ARG A 352 -3.55 -6.75 15.91
C ARG A 352 -4.64 -6.03 16.72
N ARG A 353 -4.24 -5.04 17.53
CA ARG A 353 -5.15 -4.22 18.33
C ARG A 353 -6.12 -3.45 17.44
N GLN A 354 -5.62 -2.71 16.45
CA GLN A 354 -6.48 -1.91 15.57
C GLN A 354 -7.51 -2.77 14.82
N SER A 355 -7.09 -3.94 14.31
CA SER A 355 -7.99 -4.88 13.63
C SER A 355 -9.09 -5.40 14.56
N ARG A 356 -8.76 -5.68 15.82
CA ARG A 356 -9.72 -6.12 16.84
C ARG A 356 -10.68 -4.99 17.23
N ASP A 357 -10.14 -3.80 17.52
CA ASP A 357 -10.92 -2.64 17.93
C ASP A 357 -11.90 -2.20 16.84
N TYR A 358 -11.50 -2.29 15.57
CA TYR A 358 -12.38 -2.00 14.43
C TYR A 358 -13.55 -2.98 14.34
N VAL A 359 -13.30 -4.29 14.47
CA VAL A 359 -14.37 -5.29 14.50
C VAL A 359 -15.29 -5.07 15.70
N ASP A 360 -14.72 -4.85 16.88
CA ASP A 360 -15.46 -4.56 18.10
C ASP A 360 -16.40 -3.35 17.94
N LEU A 361 -15.92 -2.26 17.33
CA LEU A 361 -16.73 -1.09 17.01
C LEU A 361 -17.89 -1.46 16.09
N LEU A 362 -17.62 -2.15 15.00
CA LEU A 362 -18.62 -2.53 14.00
C LEU A 362 -19.68 -3.47 14.60
N THR A 363 -19.27 -4.50 15.34
CA THR A 363 -20.16 -5.44 16.02
C THR A 363 -21.05 -4.74 17.05
N ARG A 364 -20.51 -3.80 17.83
CA ARG A 364 -21.31 -2.99 18.79
C ARG A 364 -22.37 -2.13 18.10
N ASN A 365 -22.16 -1.78 16.83
CA ASN A 365 -23.12 -1.05 16.00
C ASN A 365 -24.00 -1.96 15.13
N GLY A 366 -23.96 -3.29 15.33
CA GLY A 366 -24.85 -4.24 14.68
C GLY A 366 -24.41 -4.73 13.30
N VAL A 367 -23.18 -4.42 12.87
CA VAL A 367 -22.59 -4.92 11.62
C VAL A 367 -22.12 -6.37 11.80
N ASP A 368 -22.33 -7.23 10.78
CA ASP A 368 -21.75 -8.59 10.70
C ASP A 368 -20.23 -8.47 10.48
N ALA A 369 -19.48 -8.37 11.56
CA ALA A 369 -18.03 -8.17 11.55
C ALA A 369 -17.28 -9.33 12.21
N GLU A 370 -16.17 -9.74 11.61
CA GLU A 370 -15.32 -10.82 12.08
C GLU A 370 -13.85 -10.38 12.19
N TYR A 371 -13.23 -10.69 13.33
CA TYR A 371 -11.80 -10.59 13.54
C TYR A 371 -11.14 -11.94 13.22
N LEU A 372 -10.25 -11.95 12.22
CA LEU A 372 -9.54 -13.16 11.78
C LEU A 372 -8.04 -13.01 12.02
N GLU A 373 -7.54 -13.56 13.11
CA GLU A 373 -6.09 -13.71 13.31
C GLU A 373 -5.59 -14.95 12.56
N MET A 374 -4.58 -14.79 11.70
CA MET A 374 -4.00 -15.86 10.88
C MET A 374 -2.66 -16.31 11.48
N PRO A 375 -2.64 -17.44 12.23
CA PRO A 375 -1.45 -17.83 12.99
C PRO A 375 -0.23 -18.05 12.10
N GLY A 376 0.94 -17.57 12.55
CA GLY A 376 2.22 -17.77 11.87
C GLY A 376 2.44 -16.88 10.64
N LEU A 377 1.40 -16.20 10.13
CA LEU A 377 1.57 -15.20 9.08
C LEU A 377 2.06 -13.87 9.68
N ASN A 378 2.94 -13.20 8.94
CA ASN A 378 3.42 -11.86 9.25
C ASN A 378 2.78 -10.85 8.28
N HIS A 379 3.11 -9.56 8.43
CA HIS A 379 2.51 -8.48 7.63
C HIS A 379 2.69 -8.68 6.11
N PHE A 380 3.78 -9.33 5.67
CA PHE A 380 4.08 -9.59 4.26
C PHE A 380 3.66 -10.98 3.79
N THR A 381 3.14 -11.85 4.65
CA THR A 381 2.58 -13.15 4.20
C THR A 381 1.08 -13.24 4.43
N ALA A 382 0.50 -12.35 5.24
CA ALA A 382 -0.93 -12.25 5.48
C ALA A 382 -1.74 -12.05 4.18
N VAL A 383 -1.26 -11.20 3.27
CA VAL A 383 -1.93 -10.97 1.98
C VAL A 383 -1.85 -12.18 1.04
N GLU A 384 -0.79 -12.99 1.13
CA GLU A 384 -0.62 -14.19 0.30
C GLU A 384 -1.72 -15.23 0.59
N ALA A 385 -2.36 -15.17 1.77
CA ALA A 385 -3.52 -16.00 2.08
C ALA A 385 -4.72 -15.75 1.14
N LEU A 386 -4.80 -14.61 0.45
CA LEU A 386 -5.79 -14.40 -0.62
C LEU A 386 -5.60 -15.37 -1.80
N ALA A 387 -4.40 -15.91 -1.99
CA ALA A 387 -4.09 -16.83 -3.08
C ALA A 387 -3.94 -18.29 -2.61
N ASP A 388 -3.92 -18.55 -1.31
CA ASP A 388 -3.87 -19.91 -0.76
C ASP A 388 -5.28 -20.50 -0.67
N LEU A 389 -5.58 -21.44 -1.58
CA LEU A 389 -6.85 -22.17 -1.66
C LEU A 389 -7.23 -22.89 -0.35
N GLN A 390 -6.26 -23.21 0.50
CA GLN A 390 -6.50 -23.88 1.78
C GLN A 390 -6.70 -22.90 2.94
N SER A 391 -6.35 -21.63 2.78
CA SER A 391 -6.48 -20.64 3.84
C SER A 391 -7.95 -20.37 4.17
N ASP A 392 -8.19 -20.01 5.43
CA ASP A 392 -9.53 -19.59 5.87
C ASP A 392 -9.93 -18.24 5.25
N LEU A 393 -8.96 -17.36 4.97
CA LEU A 393 -9.20 -16.08 4.32
C LEU A 393 -9.76 -16.28 2.90
N TYR A 394 -9.11 -17.11 2.07
CA TYR A 394 -9.57 -17.39 0.71
C TYR A 394 -10.98 -18.01 0.73
N LYS A 395 -11.23 -19.02 1.58
CA LYS A 395 -12.56 -19.62 1.73
C LYS A 395 -13.65 -18.59 2.08
N LYS A 396 -13.31 -17.60 2.91
CA LYS A 396 -14.22 -16.49 3.25
C LYS A 396 -14.44 -15.54 2.07
N VAL A 397 -13.40 -15.20 1.30
CA VAL A 397 -13.55 -14.44 0.04
C VAL A 397 -14.53 -15.14 -0.88
N MET A 398 -14.34 -16.44 -1.12
CA MET A 398 -15.20 -17.24 -1.99
C MET A 398 -16.65 -17.26 -1.51
N LYS A 399 -16.86 -17.47 -0.20
CA LYS A 399 -18.19 -17.42 0.40
C LYS A 399 -18.83 -16.04 0.22
N MET A 400 -18.07 -14.96 0.37
CA MET A 400 -18.58 -13.59 0.26
C MET A 400 -18.96 -13.24 -1.18
N ALA A 401 -18.15 -13.62 -2.17
CA ALA A 401 -18.41 -13.34 -3.58
C ALA A 401 -19.59 -14.13 -4.17
N PHE A 402 -19.88 -15.32 -3.65
CA PHE A 402 -20.97 -16.19 -4.12
C PHE A 402 -22.23 -16.18 -3.25
N ARG A 403 -22.33 -15.25 -2.28
CA ARG A 403 -23.65 -14.85 -1.73
C ARG A 403 -24.46 -14.17 -2.81
#